data_AF-A0A847VBI6-F1
#
_entry.id   AF-A0A847VBI6-F1
#
_cell.length_a   1.000
_cell.length_b   1.000
_cell.length_c   1.000
_cell.angle_alpha   90.00
_cell.angle_beta   90.00
_cell.angle_gamma   90.00
#
_symmetry.space_group_name_H-M   'P 1'
#
loop_
_entity.id
_entity.type
_entity.pdbx_description
1 polymer ?
#
loop_
_entity_poly.entity_id
_entity_poly.type
_entity_poly.pdbx_seq_one_letter_code
_entity_poly.pdbx_strand_id
1 'polypeptide(L)'
;MTRPGCAASAVALLCLACLVQAGGGVLPALNASPLGGAETVAAGETGAGANATLPGATPGTPAGDAAGTAAAVPGSNGTAGAVPALNQTANLTGAPTTVTGSGAIPNASVSGGPLGLTAAPANASWGETVRVSGRTAAGTAVQVYLDGVETGQLSADTTGAFSYDYLVDRVAAGPHVFRARAGYFLLDEVSFAVLPTEPEVRLQVVVDTWENETALRCSGNVSAGGRPVPGAPVHLEFRGIGSGDCTTGNEGQFELLAGLDPGSYEVVANVSFTDGRPLTPASSPVVRVEIPGGGLPVLPLLAGLVVLLVGAAGFFVLRQRSGGQRAAPAAPAGPVPARPEPVRGKPEPPEPAPAPVRRKPEPPEPAPAPPAVAPAPPAGGVGEPVASPSDDLRSLARSLSGDGGRDGVEAIYRELVARVAAREPGAHLEAMTPRELAGHLGQTPAAVAMNRVATCYEAVAYAGRPPTPVDLETMVEGFVAVLSEPARAER
;
A
#
# COMPACT_ATOMS: atom_id res chain seq x y z
N MET A 1 40.13 -1.79 -34.74
CA MET A 1 38.68 -1.52 -34.74
C MET A 1 38.14 -1.92 -33.39
N THR A 2 38.19 -1.00 -32.44
CA THR A 2 37.86 -1.19 -31.02
C THR A 2 36.55 -0.48 -30.72
N ARG A 3 35.58 -1.21 -30.18
CA ARG A 3 34.32 -0.66 -29.63
C ARG A 3 34.62 0.01 -28.28
N PRO A 4 34.04 1.17 -27.95
CA PRO A 4 34.08 1.69 -26.59
C PRO A 4 32.94 1.08 -25.76
N GLY A 5 33.27 0.77 -24.49
CA GLY A 5 32.37 0.12 -23.55
C GLY A 5 31.35 1.06 -22.92
N CYS A 6 30.15 0.52 -22.68
CA CYS A 6 29.15 1.13 -21.80
C CYS A 6 29.56 0.89 -20.34
N ALA A 7 29.75 1.97 -19.59
CA ALA A 7 29.80 1.92 -18.14
C ALA A 7 28.35 1.90 -17.60
N ALA A 8 28.01 0.86 -16.85
CA ALA A 8 26.76 0.80 -16.11
C ALA A 8 26.91 1.61 -14.82
N SER A 9 26.20 2.73 -14.71
CA SER A 9 25.99 3.43 -13.45
C SER A 9 24.74 2.86 -12.80
N ALA A 10 24.91 2.18 -11.66
CA ALA A 10 23.82 1.84 -10.77
C ALA A 10 23.43 3.09 -9.96
N VAL A 11 22.21 3.60 -10.16
CA VAL A 11 21.63 4.67 -9.35
C VAL A 11 20.62 4.05 -8.40
N ALA A 12 20.86 4.23 -7.10
CA ALA A 12 19.99 3.79 -6.02
C ALA A 12 18.79 4.74 -5.90
N LEU A 13 17.56 4.22 -6.02
CA LEU A 13 16.34 4.95 -5.69
C LEU A 13 16.22 5.15 -4.17
N LEU A 14 16.22 6.40 -3.73
CA LEU A 14 15.83 6.80 -2.38
C LEU A 14 14.33 7.11 -2.36
N CYS A 15 13.51 6.26 -1.74
CA CYS A 15 12.12 6.59 -1.43
C CYS A 15 12.07 7.46 -0.17
N LEU A 16 11.76 8.75 -0.34
CA LEU A 16 11.42 9.65 0.76
C LEU A 16 9.90 9.90 0.72
N ALA A 17 9.15 9.31 1.64
CA ALA A 17 7.70 9.50 1.75
C ALA A 17 7.32 10.26 3.04
N CYS A 18 6.65 11.40 2.82
CA CYS A 18 5.62 12.07 3.61
C CYS A 18 5.68 12.07 5.15
N LEU A 19 6.04 13.24 5.69
CA LEU A 19 5.61 13.70 7.01
C LEU A 19 4.67 14.92 6.81
N VAL A 20 3.35 14.68 6.75
CA VAL A 20 2.34 15.73 6.91
C VAL A 20 1.55 15.42 8.17
N GLN A 21 1.92 16.10 9.24
CA GLN A 21 1.21 16.05 10.51
C GLN A 21 0.39 17.34 10.66
N ALA A 22 -0.88 17.16 10.97
CA ALA A 22 -1.84 18.19 11.30
C ALA A 22 -1.33 19.08 12.45
N GLY A 23 -1.42 20.40 12.25
CA GLY A 23 -1.19 21.40 13.28
C GLY A 23 -2.04 22.63 13.01
N GLY A 24 -3.14 22.76 13.75
CA GLY A 24 -3.98 23.95 13.74
C GLY A 24 -3.21 25.16 14.22
N GLY A 25 -3.16 26.20 13.38
CA GLY A 25 -2.59 27.50 13.71
C GLY A 25 -3.48 28.59 13.15
N VAL A 26 -4.11 29.33 14.06
CA VAL A 26 -4.96 30.50 13.80
C VAL A 26 -4.16 31.57 13.03
N LEU A 27 -4.59 31.92 11.81
CA LEU A 27 -4.13 33.12 11.11
C LEU A 27 -5.02 34.31 11.51
N PRO A 28 -4.45 35.49 11.85
CA PRO A 28 -5.25 36.68 12.04
C PRO A 28 -5.62 37.32 10.70
N ALA A 29 -6.85 37.83 10.66
CA ALA A 29 -7.41 38.62 9.58
C ALA A 29 -6.57 39.87 9.29
N LEU A 30 -6.27 40.11 8.01
CA LEU A 30 -5.87 41.42 7.51
C LEU A 30 -6.85 41.89 6.43
N ASN A 31 -7.83 42.62 6.96
CA ASN A 31 -8.47 43.83 6.45
C ASN A 31 -8.26 44.19 4.97
N ALA A 32 -9.37 44.21 4.25
CA ALA A 32 -9.53 44.91 2.99
C ALA A 32 -9.71 46.42 3.24
N SER A 33 -9.14 47.26 2.37
CA SER A 33 -9.81 48.47 1.86
C SER A 33 -9.09 49.10 0.66
N PRO A 34 -9.80 49.89 -0.16
CA PRO A 34 -9.58 50.00 -1.60
C PRO A 34 -9.16 51.41 -2.07
N LEU A 35 -8.59 51.51 -3.27
CA LEU A 35 -8.50 52.73 -4.10
C LEU A 35 -8.58 52.23 -5.56
N GLY A 36 -9.66 52.52 -6.29
CA GLY A 36 -9.77 53.69 -7.19
C GLY A 36 -8.92 53.45 -8.44
N GLY A 37 -9.43 53.21 -9.64
CA GLY A 37 -10.56 53.82 -10.34
C GLY A 37 -10.00 54.25 -11.71
N ALA A 38 -10.56 53.73 -12.80
CA ALA A 38 -10.46 54.35 -14.12
C ALA A 38 -11.51 53.72 -15.04
N GLU A 39 -12.50 54.54 -15.36
CA GLU A 39 -13.49 54.36 -16.40
C GLU A 39 -12.86 54.08 -17.77
N THR A 40 -13.53 53.29 -18.60
CA THR A 40 -13.83 53.72 -19.97
C THR A 40 -15.08 53.02 -20.48
N VAL A 41 -16.01 53.86 -20.93
CA VAL A 41 -17.33 53.60 -21.47
C VAL A 41 -17.24 53.40 -22.99
N ALA A 42 -17.95 52.40 -23.53
CA ALA A 42 -18.69 52.41 -24.81
C ALA A 42 -19.35 51.02 -24.99
N ALA A 43 -20.66 50.83 -24.81
CA ALA A 43 -21.81 51.28 -25.62
C ALA A 43 -22.12 50.36 -26.84
N GLY A 44 -23.38 49.90 -26.91
CA GLY A 44 -24.01 49.08 -27.96
C GLY A 44 -24.67 47.81 -27.37
N GLU A 45 -25.90 47.78 -26.83
CA GLU A 45 -27.22 48.06 -27.44
C GLU A 45 -27.38 47.36 -28.81
N THR A 46 -28.35 46.51 -29.16
CA THR A 46 -29.77 46.23 -28.81
C THR A 46 -30.10 44.83 -29.37
N GLY A 47 -31.20 44.10 -29.14
CA GLY A 47 -32.51 44.27 -28.51
C GLY A 47 -33.15 42.86 -28.35
N ALA A 48 -34.08 42.60 -27.42
CA ALA A 48 -35.48 43.05 -27.33
C ALA A 48 -36.49 42.06 -27.95
N GLY A 49 -37.47 41.67 -27.13
CA GLY A 49 -38.68 40.89 -27.46
C GLY A 49 -39.03 39.91 -26.33
N ALA A 50 -39.72 40.28 -25.23
CA ALA A 50 -41.15 40.63 -25.10
C ALA A 50 -42.07 39.48 -25.62
N ASN A 51 -43.16 39.01 -24.98
CA ASN A 51 -44.03 39.57 -23.95
C ASN A 51 -45.05 38.48 -23.49
N ALA A 52 -45.79 38.77 -22.41
CA ALA A 52 -47.17 38.36 -22.11
C ALA A 52 -47.46 36.90 -21.64
N THR A 53 -48.41 36.56 -20.74
CA THR A 53 -49.40 37.28 -19.91
C THR A 53 -50.11 36.25 -18.98
N LEU A 54 -50.37 36.62 -17.73
CA LEU A 54 -51.26 35.99 -16.71
C LEU A 54 -52.76 36.12 -17.12
N PRO A 55 -53.81 35.46 -16.52
CA PRO A 55 -54.05 35.44 -15.06
C PRO A 55 -54.98 34.35 -14.43
N GLY A 56 -55.04 34.39 -13.08
CA GLY A 56 -56.23 34.06 -12.25
C GLY A 56 -56.13 32.77 -11.41
N ALA A 57 -56.68 32.65 -10.20
CA ALA A 57 -57.24 33.57 -9.20
C ALA A 57 -57.42 32.79 -7.86
N THR A 58 -56.93 33.36 -6.76
CA THR A 58 -57.36 33.36 -5.34
C THR A 58 -57.77 32.11 -4.50
N PRO A 59 -57.62 32.20 -3.15
CA PRO A 59 -57.54 31.08 -2.20
C PRO A 59 -58.69 31.02 -1.17
N GLY A 60 -58.68 30.00 -0.30
CA GLY A 60 -59.52 29.93 0.90
C GLY A 60 -58.80 29.29 2.09
N THR A 61 -58.67 30.07 3.18
CA THR A 61 -58.29 29.66 4.55
C THR A 61 -59.50 29.93 5.46
N PRO A 62 -59.67 29.19 6.56
CA PRO A 62 -59.53 29.81 7.89
C PRO A 62 -58.74 28.90 8.85
N ALA A 63 -57.74 29.42 9.58
CA ALA A 63 -57.81 30.21 10.82
C ALA A 63 -57.87 29.32 12.08
N GLY A 64 -56.88 29.53 12.96
CA GLY A 64 -56.68 28.85 14.23
C GLY A 64 -55.41 29.35 14.91
N ASP A 65 -55.43 30.62 15.33
CA ASP A 65 -54.54 31.22 16.35
C ASP A 65 -54.69 30.46 17.69
N ALA A 66 -53.82 30.50 18.70
CA ALA A 66 -52.84 31.50 19.09
C ALA A 66 -51.75 30.88 19.99
N ALA A 67 -50.60 31.55 20.00
CA ALA A 67 -49.38 31.28 20.77
C ALA A 67 -49.34 32.01 22.13
N GLY A 68 -48.31 31.71 22.94
CA GLY A 68 -47.77 32.59 23.99
C GLY A 68 -47.03 31.84 25.11
N THR A 69 -45.71 31.54 25.06
CA THR A 69 -44.54 32.34 25.54
C THR A 69 -44.78 33.16 26.83
N ALA A 70 -43.88 33.31 27.82
CA ALA A 70 -42.51 32.89 28.10
C ALA A 70 -42.13 33.39 29.53
N ALA A 71 -40.90 33.04 29.97
CA ALA A 71 -40.04 33.70 30.97
C ALA A 71 -40.21 33.37 32.47
N ALA A 72 -39.23 33.49 33.37
CA ALA A 72 -37.76 33.31 33.40
C ALA A 72 -37.28 33.57 34.87
N VAL A 73 -36.10 33.04 35.23
CA VAL A 73 -35.14 33.50 36.30
C VAL A 73 -35.44 33.15 37.81
N PRO A 74 -34.48 33.25 38.78
CA PRO A 74 -33.50 32.21 39.21
C PRO A 74 -33.35 31.99 40.75
N GLY A 75 -32.40 31.11 41.13
CA GLY A 75 -31.65 31.12 42.41
C GLY A 75 -31.75 29.79 43.18
N SER A 76 -30.78 29.30 43.96
CA SER A 76 -29.37 29.59 44.26
C SER A 76 -28.92 28.53 45.28
N ASN A 77 -27.65 28.09 45.23
CA ASN A 77 -26.85 27.43 46.31
C ASN A 77 -27.40 26.13 46.94
N GLY A 78 -26.66 25.04 47.16
CA GLY A 78 -25.24 24.77 47.27
C GLY A 78 -25.04 23.66 48.30
N THR A 79 -23.84 23.07 48.30
CA THR A 79 -23.17 22.29 49.37
C THR A 79 -23.10 20.76 49.25
N ALA A 80 -21.86 20.32 49.46
CA ALA A 80 -21.20 19.03 49.34
C ALA A 80 -21.66 17.92 50.31
N GLY A 81 -21.21 16.69 50.04
CA GLY A 81 -20.97 15.71 51.10
C GLY A 81 -20.96 14.24 50.71
N ALA A 82 -19.77 13.71 50.40
CA ALA A 82 -19.22 12.42 50.84
C ALA A 82 -19.91 11.06 50.53
N VAL A 83 -19.08 10.16 49.97
CA VAL A 83 -19.16 8.68 49.97
C VAL A 83 -19.20 8.14 51.42
N PRO A 84 -19.74 6.92 51.71
CA PRO A 84 -18.97 5.68 51.49
C PRO A 84 -19.79 4.44 51.05
N ALA A 85 -19.07 3.44 50.58
CA ALA A 85 -19.50 2.07 50.33
C ALA A 85 -19.76 1.27 51.63
N LEU A 86 -20.57 0.20 51.53
CA LEU A 86 -20.50 -1.12 52.20
C LEU A 86 -21.83 -1.85 51.94
N ASN A 87 -21.83 -2.93 51.15
CA ASN A 87 -21.79 -4.31 51.63
C ASN A 87 -22.88 -4.65 52.68
N GLN A 88 -23.91 -5.39 52.26
CA GLN A 88 -24.56 -6.38 53.13
C GLN A 88 -25.39 -7.41 52.35
N THR A 89 -24.87 -8.63 52.38
CA THR A 89 -25.52 -9.93 52.43
C THR A 89 -26.93 -9.95 53.06
N ALA A 90 -27.88 -10.58 52.37
CA ALA A 90 -29.06 -11.23 52.97
C ALA A 90 -29.45 -12.41 52.06
N ASN A 91 -28.93 -13.61 52.32
CA ASN A 91 -29.45 -14.64 53.22
C ASN A 91 -30.62 -15.42 52.58
N LEU A 92 -30.26 -16.63 52.13
CA LEU A 92 -31.12 -17.71 51.66
C LEU A 92 -31.86 -18.32 52.85
N THR A 93 -33.19 -18.23 52.88
CA THR A 93 -34.03 -19.17 53.63
C THR A 93 -35.45 -19.15 53.09
N GLY A 94 -35.89 -20.25 52.48
CA GLY A 94 -37.26 -20.41 51.99
C GLY A 94 -37.41 -21.63 51.09
N ALA A 95 -37.71 -22.78 51.71
CA ALA A 95 -38.12 -24.01 51.04
C ALA A 95 -39.54 -23.86 50.42
N PRO A 96 -39.95 -24.78 49.53
CA PRO A 96 -40.73 -24.45 48.33
C PRO A 96 -42.24 -24.32 48.59
N THR A 97 -42.84 -23.28 48.01
CA THR A 97 -44.29 -23.21 47.84
C THR A 97 -44.65 -23.81 46.48
N THR A 98 -45.25 -24.99 46.51
CA THR A 98 -45.89 -25.60 45.34
C THR A 98 -47.10 -24.75 44.95
N VAL A 99 -46.94 -23.90 43.93
CA VAL A 99 -48.08 -23.25 43.28
C VAL A 99 -48.27 -23.91 41.92
N THR A 100 -49.25 -24.81 41.89
CA THR A 100 -49.91 -25.30 40.69
C THR A 100 -50.67 -24.14 40.07
N GLY A 101 -49.99 -23.36 39.23
CA GLY A 101 -50.55 -22.26 38.45
C GLY A 101 -50.34 -22.55 36.98
N SER A 102 -51.36 -23.12 36.35
CA SER A 102 -51.51 -23.18 34.89
C SER A 102 -51.57 -21.74 34.37
N GLY A 103 -50.41 -21.18 34.05
CA GLY A 103 -50.23 -19.89 33.39
C GLY A 103 -49.43 -20.13 32.13
N ALA A 104 -50.13 -20.13 31.01
CA ALA A 104 -49.54 -20.29 29.68
C ALA A 104 -48.33 -19.36 29.53
N ILE A 105 -47.15 -19.93 29.32
CA ILE A 105 -46.09 -19.24 28.60
C ILE A 105 -46.74 -18.84 27.27
N PRO A 106 -46.75 -17.57 26.85
CA PRO A 106 -47.09 -17.24 25.48
C PRO A 106 -45.99 -17.88 24.63
N ASN A 107 -46.25 -19.11 24.21
CA ASN A 107 -45.64 -19.73 23.07
C ASN A 107 -46.09 -18.82 21.92
N ALA A 108 -45.30 -17.78 21.65
CA ALA A 108 -45.43 -17.00 20.44
C ALA A 108 -45.11 -17.97 19.31
N SER A 109 -46.16 -18.67 18.88
CA SER A 109 -46.17 -19.48 17.69
C SER A 109 -45.78 -18.55 16.55
N VAL A 110 -44.48 -18.52 16.25
CA VAL A 110 -43.98 -18.01 14.98
C VAL A 110 -44.67 -18.89 13.95
N SER A 111 -45.73 -18.35 13.36
CA SER A 111 -46.55 -19.03 12.37
C SER A 111 -45.66 -19.31 11.17
N GLY A 112 -45.10 -20.53 11.15
CA GLY A 112 -44.80 -21.48 10.07
C GLY A 112 -44.76 -21.05 8.61
N GLY A 113 -44.49 -19.79 8.27
CA GLY A 113 -43.95 -19.45 6.95
C GLY A 113 -42.48 -19.88 6.90
N PRO A 114 -41.96 -20.33 5.74
CA PRO A 114 -40.52 -20.58 5.61
C PRO A 114 -39.77 -19.31 6.02
N LEU A 115 -38.73 -19.43 6.85
CA LEU A 115 -37.85 -18.32 7.18
C LEU A 115 -37.13 -17.87 5.89
N GLY A 116 -37.79 -17.00 5.14
CA GLY A 116 -37.30 -16.53 3.86
C GLY A 116 -36.17 -15.54 4.04
N LEU A 117 -35.04 -15.83 3.41
CA LEU A 117 -33.96 -14.89 3.20
C LEU A 117 -34.16 -14.22 1.84
N THR A 118 -33.92 -12.92 1.76
CA THR A 118 -34.00 -12.15 0.51
C THR A 118 -32.77 -11.27 0.38
N ALA A 119 -32.27 -11.10 -0.85
CA ALA A 119 -31.14 -10.23 -1.17
C ALA A 119 -31.56 -9.28 -2.29
N ALA A 120 -31.26 -7.99 -2.13
CA ALA A 120 -31.50 -6.97 -3.14
C ALA A 120 -30.37 -5.94 -3.19
N PRO A 121 -29.88 -5.56 -4.38
CA PRO A 121 -30.27 -6.06 -5.70
C PRO A 121 -29.80 -7.51 -5.96
N ALA A 122 -30.41 -8.18 -6.94
CA ALA A 122 -30.01 -9.53 -7.36
C ALA A 122 -28.67 -9.55 -8.10
N ASN A 123 -28.25 -8.41 -8.66
CA ASN A 123 -26.95 -8.19 -9.26
C ASN A 123 -26.33 -6.95 -8.63
N ALA A 124 -25.05 -7.02 -8.26
CA ALA A 124 -24.30 -5.90 -7.70
C ALA A 124 -22.91 -5.82 -8.32
N SER A 125 -22.32 -4.62 -8.31
CA SER A 125 -21.01 -4.31 -8.85
C SER A 125 -20.10 -3.71 -7.76
N TRP A 126 -18.86 -3.38 -8.12
CA TRP A 126 -17.89 -2.84 -7.16
C TRP A 126 -18.44 -1.64 -6.37
N GLY A 127 -18.31 -1.73 -5.05
CA GLY A 127 -18.70 -0.71 -4.09
C GLY A 127 -20.21 -0.58 -3.90
N GLU A 128 -21.05 -1.34 -4.59
CA GLU A 128 -22.48 -1.38 -4.31
C GLU A 128 -22.79 -2.16 -3.04
N THR A 129 -23.98 -1.92 -2.49
CA THR A 129 -24.44 -2.58 -1.26
C THR A 129 -25.57 -3.54 -1.59
N VAL A 130 -25.42 -4.80 -1.18
CA VAL A 130 -26.47 -5.80 -1.22
C VAL A 130 -27.13 -5.88 0.15
N ARG A 131 -28.43 -5.59 0.20
CA ARG A 131 -29.23 -5.71 1.40
C ARG A 131 -29.77 -7.12 1.52
N VAL A 132 -29.36 -7.82 2.56
CA VAL A 132 -29.86 -9.14 2.95
C VAL A 132 -30.87 -8.97 4.06
N SER A 133 -32.09 -9.45 3.86
CA SER A 133 -33.17 -9.30 4.85
C SER A 133 -33.97 -10.58 5.04
N GLY A 134 -34.51 -10.76 6.24
CA GLY A 134 -35.30 -11.92 6.59
C GLY A 134 -36.09 -11.72 7.88
N ARG A 135 -36.72 -12.80 8.36
CA ARG A 135 -37.48 -12.82 9.61
C ARG A 135 -37.10 -14.02 10.47
N THR A 136 -37.07 -13.83 11.78
CA THR A 136 -36.84 -14.86 12.81
C THR A 136 -37.57 -14.46 14.11
N ALA A 137 -37.36 -15.17 15.21
CA ALA A 137 -37.91 -14.77 16.51
C ALA A 137 -37.29 -13.45 16.98
N ALA A 138 -38.11 -12.56 17.56
CA ALA A 138 -37.69 -11.24 18.01
C ALA A 138 -36.51 -11.31 19.00
N GLY A 139 -35.53 -10.41 18.83
CA GLY A 139 -34.32 -10.37 19.66
C GLY A 139 -33.31 -11.49 19.43
N THR A 140 -33.56 -12.43 18.50
CA THR A 140 -32.64 -13.53 18.22
C THR A 140 -31.39 -13.02 17.50
N ALA A 141 -30.22 -13.48 17.94
CA ALA A 141 -28.96 -13.23 17.24
C ALA A 141 -28.92 -13.97 15.89
N VAL A 142 -28.58 -13.23 14.84
CA VAL A 142 -28.47 -13.69 13.45
C VAL A 142 -27.02 -13.53 12.99
N GLN A 143 -26.41 -14.63 12.57
CA GLN A 143 -25.10 -14.65 11.91
C GLN A 143 -25.34 -14.75 10.40
N VAL A 144 -24.66 -13.91 9.61
CA VAL A 144 -24.76 -13.88 8.15
C VAL A 144 -23.45 -14.37 7.56
N TYR A 145 -23.56 -15.30 6.61
CA TYR A 145 -22.45 -15.90 5.91
C TYR A 145 -22.56 -15.65 4.41
N LEU A 146 -21.44 -15.34 3.76
CA LEU A 146 -21.29 -15.27 2.32
C LEU A 146 -20.38 -16.42 1.88
N ASP A 147 -20.90 -17.33 1.05
CA ASP A 147 -20.18 -18.52 0.57
C ASP A 147 -19.55 -19.37 1.69
N GLY A 148 -20.16 -19.34 2.88
CA GLY A 148 -19.70 -20.06 4.07
C GLY A 148 -18.75 -19.28 4.99
N VAL A 149 -18.32 -18.07 4.61
CA VAL A 149 -17.52 -17.17 5.46
C VAL A 149 -18.44 -16.21 6.21
N GLU A 150 -18.28 -16.08 7.52
CA GLU A 150 -19.07 -15.14 8.32
C GLU A 150 -18.72 -13.69 7.95
N THR A 151 -19.71 -12.90 7.55
CA THR A 151 -19.52 -11.48 7.16
C THR A 151 -20.14 -10.52 8.15
N GLY A 152 -21.06 -10.97 9.00
CA GLY A 152 -21.69 -10.10 9.98
C GLY A 152 -22.57 -10.81 10.99
N GLN A 153 -22.82 -10.10 12.09
CA GLN A 153 -23.71 -10.53 13.16
C GLN A 153 -24.60 -9.36 13.56
N LEU A 154 -25.91 -9.63 13.69
CA LEU A 154 -26.89 -8.66 14.18
C LEU A 154 -27.97 -9.35 15.00
N SER A 155 -28.87 -8.60 15.61
CA SER A 155 -30.05 -9.14 16.28
C SER A 155 -31.31 -8.75 15.52
N ALA A 156 -32.26 -9.68 15.44
CA ALA A 156 -33.59 -9.38 14.94
C ALA A 156 -34.30 -8.36 15.84
N ASP A 157 -35.08 -7.47 15.24
CA ASP A 157 -35.83 -6.45 15.94
C ASP A 157 -37.00 -7.03 16.77
N THR A 158 -37.79 -6.18 17.39
CA THR A 158 -38.95 -6.58 18.21
C THR A 158 -40.06 -7.26 17.40
N THR A 159 -40.06 -7.10 16.08
CA THR A 159 -40.98 -7.75 15.14
C THR A 159 -40.41 -9.03 14.54
N GLY A 160 -39.16 -9.36 14.88
CA GLY A 160 -38.42 -10.48 14.31
C GLY A 160 -37.78 -10.20 12.96
N ALA A 161 -37.86 -8.99 12.42
CA ALA A 161 -37.22 -8.63 11.16
C ALA A 161 -35.73 -8.33 11.38
N PHE A 162 -34.91 -8.61 10.37
CA PHE A 162 -33.49 -8.25 10.37
C PHE A 162 -33.06 -7.82 8.97
N SER A 163 -32.07 -6.93 8.91
CA SER A 163 -31.49 -6.42 7.67
C SER A 163 -29.99 -6.23 7.84
N TYR A 164 -29.20 -6.76 6.91
CA TYR A 164 -27.76 -6.67 6.86
C TYR A 164 -27.35 -6.08 5.51
N ASP A 165 -26.56 -5.02 5.55
CA ASP A 165 -26.05 -4.35 4.35
C ASP A 165 -24.62 -4.83 4.10
N TYR A 166 -24.42 -5.57 3.01
CA TYR A 166 -23.12 -6.09 2.58
C TYR A 166 -22.52 -5.20 1.50
N LEU A 167 -21.30 -4.69 1.70
CA LEU A 167 -20.56 -3.94 0.69
C LEU A 167 -19.80 -4.89 -0.23
N VAL A 168 -20.02 -4.76 -1.55
CA VAL A 168 -19.27 -5.53 -2.56
C VAL A 168 -17.89 -4.89 -2.76
N ASP A 169 -16.91 -5.33 -1.98
CA ASP A 169 -15.52 -4.90 -2.14
C ASP A 169 -14.57 -6.07 -2.43
N ARG A 170 -14.43 -7.03 -1.52
CA ARG A 170 -13.44 -8.13 -1.59
C ARG A 170 -14.10 -9.48 -1.88
N VAL A 171 -14.97 -9.50 -2.89
CA VAL A 171 -15.65 -10.70 -3.37
C VAL A 171 -15.51 -10.80 -4.88
N ALA A 172 -15.19 -12.00 -5.37
CA ALA A 172 -14.90 -12.20 -6.79
C ALA A 172 -16.15 -11.91 -7.64
N ALA A 173 -15.98 -11.68 -8.94
CA ALA A 173 -17.14 -11.66 -9.84
C ALA A 173 -17.70 -13.09 -10.02
N GLY A 174 -19.02 -13.23 -10.00
CA GLY A 174 -19.67 -14.53 -10.14
C GLY A 174 -20.96 -14.67 -9.32
N PRO A 175 -21.55 -15.87 -9.28
CA PRO A 175 -22.66 -16.19 -8.40
C PRO A 175 -22.18 -16.40 -6.96
N HIS A 176 -22.91 -15.83 -6.01
CA HIS A 176 -22.64 -15.92 -4.58
C HIS A 176 -23.91 -16.29 -3.81
N VAL A 177 -23.73 -16.90 -2.65
CA VAL A 177 -24.83 -17.35 -1.81
C VAL A 177 -24.71 -16.77 -0.40
N PHE A 178 -25.74 -16.04 0.01
CA PHE A 178 -25.94 -15.69 1.41
C PHE A 178 -26.66 -16.80 2.16
N ARG A 179 -26.16 -17.07 3.36
CA ARG A 179 -26.81 -17.90 4.38
C ARG A 179 -26.97 -17.09 5.65
N ALA A 180 -28.06 -17.30 6.37
CA ALA A 180 -28.23 -16.73 7.70
C ALA A 180 -28.50 -17.84 8.72
N ARG A 181 -28.00 -17.68 9.94
CA ARG A 181 -28.24 -18.58 11.06
C ARG A 181 -28.80 -17.79 12.23
N ALA A 182 -29.99 -18.15 12.70
CA ALA A 182 -30.62 -17.56 13.87
C ALA A 182 -30.63 -18.59 15.02
N GLY A 183 -29.72 -18.43 15.98
CA GLY A 183 -29.50 -19.41 17.05
C GLY A 183 -29.09 -20.79 16.50
N TYR A 184 -29.96 -21.79 16.67
CA TYR A 184 -29.72 -23.16 16.17
C TYR A 184 -30.35 -23.44 14.80
N PHE A 185 -31.12 -22.50 14.26
CA PHE A 185 -31.81 -22.67 12.98
C PHE A 185 -31.00 -22.03 11.84
N LEU A 186 -30.79 -22.81 10.77
CA LEU A 186 -30.33 -22.27 9.50
C LEU A 186 -31.55 -21.71 8.76
N LEU A 187 -31.45 -20.48 8.29
CA LEU A 187 -32.43 -19.87 7.38
C LEU A 187 -32.18 -20.37 5.94
N ASP A 188 -33.14 -20.09 5.06
CA ASP A 188 -33.01 -20.39 3.64
C ASP A 188 -31.79 -19.68 3.00
N GLU A 189 -31.36 -20.18 1.85
CA GLU A 189 -30.25 -19.60 1.09
C GLU A 189 -30.77 -18.62 0.04
N VAL A 190 -30.08 -17.50 -0.14
CA VAL A 190 -30.40 -16.57 -1.24
C VAL A 190 -29.17 -16.32 -2.09
N SER A 191 -29.34 -16.44 -3.41
CA SER A 191 -28.28 -16.17 -4.37
C SER A 191 -28.37 -14.75 -4.90
N PHE A 192 -27.21 -14.18 -5.21
CA PHE A 192 -27.05 -12.96 -5.97
C PHE A 192 -25.80 -13.09 -6.86
N ALA A 193 -25.66 -12.23 -7.85
CA ALA A 193 -24.48 -12.20 -8.71
C ALA A 193 -23.68 -10.92 -8.52
N VAL A 194 -22.36 -11.06 -8.44
CA VAL A 194 -21.42 -9.94 -8.50
C VAL A 194 -20.94 -9.80 -9.94
N LEU A 195 -21.18 -8.65 -10.54
CA LEU A 195 -20.80 -8.36 -11.92
C LEU A 195 -19.34 -7.87 -11.99
N PRO A 196 -18.55 -8.35 -12.97
CA PRO A 196 -17.22 -7.82 -13.20
C PRO A 196 -17.33 -6.35 -13.60
N THR A 197 -16.53 -5.50 -12.97
CA THR A 197 -16.49 -4.06 -13.24
C THR A 197 -15.14 -3.69 -13.83
N GLU A 198 -15.14 -2.94 -14.92
CA GLU A 198 -13.92 -2.37 -15.51
C GLU A 198 -13.57 -1.06 -14.80
N PRO A 199 -12.38 -0.95 -14.18
CA PRO A 199 -11.95 0.29 -13.57
C PRO A 199 -11.46 1.29 -14.63
N GLU A 200 -11.81 2.55 -14.43
CA GLU A 200 -11.24 3.70 -15.13
C GLU A 200 -9.92 4.09 -14.45
N VAL A 201 -8.83 4.09 -15.21
CA VAL A 201 -7.50 4.51 -14.76
C VAL A 201 -7.12 5.81 -15.47
N ARG A 202 -6.93 6.88 -14.71
CA ARG A 202 -6.39 8.14 -15.23
C ARG A 202 -4.96 8.32 -14.77
N LEU A 203 -4.13 8.79 -15.70
CA LEU A 203 -2.73 9.08 -15.48
C LEU A 203 -2.44 10.52 -15.92
N GLN A 204 -1.73 11.24 -15.07
CA GLN A 204 -1.15 12.54 -15.33
C GLN A 204 0.35 12.44 -15.04
N VAL A 205 1.16 13.03 -15.90
CA VAL A 205 2.61 13.02 -15.75
C VAL A 205 3.09 14.46 -15.82
N VAL A 206 3.79 14.88 -14.79
CA VAL A 206 4.38 16.22 -14.69
C VAL A 206 5.89 16.06 -14.55
N VAL A 207 6.63 16.81 -15.35
CA VAL A 207 8.09 16.94 -15.20
C VAL A 207 8.34 17.90 -14.04
N ASP A 208 8.93 17.40 -12.97
CA ASP A 208 9.31 18.17 -11.79
C ASP A 208 10.83 18.34 -11.77
N THR A 209 11.31 19.54 -11.48
CA THR A 209 12.74 19.83 -11.41
C THR A 209 13.09 20.28 -10.00
N TRP A 210 13.86 19.45 -9.29
CA TRP A 210 14.27 19.71 -7.92
C TRP A 210 15.80 19.69 -7.82
N GLU A 211 16.41 20.77 -7.34
CA GLU A 211 17.85 20.85 -7.02
C GLU A 211 18.81 20.31 -8.11
N ASN A 212 18.48 20.56 -9.38
CA ASN A 212 19.18 20.11 -10.60
C ASN A 212 18.91 18.65 -11.03
N GLU A 213 18.02 17.93 -10.36
CA GLU A 213 17.50 16.64 -10.81
C GLU A 213 16.16 16.83 -11.49
N THR A 214 15.94 16.11 -12.58
CA THR A 214 14.64 16.07 -13.27
C THR A 214 13.96 14.75 -12.95
N ALA A 215 12.78 14.81 -12.37
CA ALA A 215 11.97 13.67 -12.02
C ALA A 215 10.62 13.74 -12.71
N LEU A 216 10.08 12.59 -13.11
CA LEU A 216 8.68 12.47 -13.50
C LEU A 216 7.85 12.21 -12.26
N ARG A 217 6.96 13.14 -11.95
CA ARG A 217 5.86 12.93 -11.01
C ARG A 217 4.68 12.35 -11.79
N CYS A 218 4.49 11.05 -11.66
CA CYS A 218 3.35 10.33 -12.22
C CYS A 218 2.26 10.28 -11.15
N SER A 219 1.13 10.92 -11.38
CA SER A 219 -0.01 10.89 -10.47
C SER A 219 -1.29 10.52 -11.20
N GLY A 220 -2.28 10.01 -10.48
CA GLY A 220 -3.50 9.57 -11.13
C GLY A 220 -4.54 9.06 -10.14
N ASN A 221 -5.64 8.55 -10.69
CA ASN A 221 -6.70 7.94 -9.91
C ASN A 221 -7.25 6.68 -10.58
N VAL A 222 -7.67 5.72 -9.75
CA VAL A 222 -8.33 4.48 -10.16
C VAL A 222 -9.73 4.48 -9.55
N SER A 223 -10.74 4.38 -10.41
CA SER A 223 -12.15 4.36 -9.98
C SER A 223 -12.95 3.34 -10.76
N ALA A 224 -13.91 2.68 -10.13
CA ALA A 224 -14.82 1.73 -10.76
C ALA A 224 -16.27 2.11 -10.42
N GLY A 225 -17.13 2.24 -11.44
CA GLY A 225 -18.51 2.70 -11.25
C GLY A 225 -18.63 4.08 -10.59
N GLY A 226 -17.65 4.97 -10.82
CA GLY A 226 -17.57 6.29 -10.19
C GLY A 226 -17.13 6.28 -8.71
N ARG A 227 -16.74 5.13 -8.17
CA ARG A 227 -16.25 4.99 -6.78
C ARG A 227 -14.73 4.78 -6.78
N PRO A 228 -14.00 5.34 -5.80
CA PRO A 228 -12.56 5.13 -5.70
C PRO A 228 -12.23 3.66 -5.40
N VAL A 229 -11.10 3.18 -5.92
CA VAL A 229 -10.59 1.83 -5.64
C VAL A 229 -9.35 1.93 -4.75
N PRO A 230 -9.46 1.78 -3.42
CA PRO A 230 -8.33 1.93 -2.50
C PRO A 230 -7.44 0.69 -2.46
N GLY A 231 -6.13 0.88 -2.30
CA GLY A 231 -5.15 -0.22 -2.25
C GLY A 231 -5.03 -1.02 -3.56
N ALA A 232 -5.45 -0.46 -4.69
CA ALA A 232 -5.22 -1.05 -6.00
C ALA A 232 -3.73 -0.99 -6.33
N PRO A 233 -3.09 -2.10 -6.75
CA PRO A 233 -1.71 -2.06 -7.20
C PRO A 233 -1.67 -1.43 -8.59
N VAL A 234 -0.78 -0.44 -8.75
CA VAL A 234 -0.57 0.31 -9.99
C VAL A 234 0.87 0.08 -10.45
N HIS A 235 1.01 -0.54 -11.61
CA HIS A 235 2.27 -0.76 -12.29
C HIS A 235 2.46 0.28 -13.38
N LEU A 236 3.41 1.19 -13.19
CA LEU A 236 3.78 2.22 -14.15
C LEU A 236 4.88 1.69 -15.07
N GLU A 237 4.60 1.60 -16.36
CA GLU A 237 5.55 1.19 -17.38
C GLU A 237 6.10 2.43 -18.10
N PHE A 238 7.42 2.60 -18.08
CA PHE A 238 8.15 3.63 -18.82
C PHE A 238 8.81 2.96 -20.02
N ARG A 239 8.14 3.01 -21.19
CA ARG A 239 8.58 2.26 -22.37
C ARG A 239 10.04 2.57 -22.72
N GLY A 240 10.86 1.51 -22.68
CA GLY A 240 12.28 1.56 -23.05
C GLY A 240 13.25 1.81 -21.91
N ILE A 241 12.80 2.08 -20.67
CA ILE A 241 13.70 2.35 -19.54
C ILE A 241 13.41 1.50 -18.31
N GLY A 242 12.15 1.20 -18.01
CA GLY A 242 11.84 0.38 -16.84
C GLY A 242 10.40 0.51 -16.39
N SER A 243 10.16 0.15 -15.13
CA SER A 243 8.84 0.19 -14.50
C SER A 243 8.94 0.55 -13.03
N GLY A 244 7.86 1.06 -12.47
CA GLY A 244 7.72 1.28 -11.03
C GLY A 244 6.36 0.85 -10.53
N ASP A 245 6.29 0.46 -9.26
CA ASP A 245 5.08 0.00 -8.61
C ASP A 245 4.66 0.96 -7.50
N CYS A 246 3.36 1.21 -7.40
CA CYS A 246 2.76 1.93 -6.28
C CYS A 246 1.37 1.36 -5.98
N THR A 247 0.74 1.83 -4.90
CA THR A 247 -0.62 1.45 -4.53
C THR A 247 -1.49 2.69 -4.41
N THR A 248 -2.77 2.57 -4.72
CA THR A 248 -3.71 3.68 -4.51
C THR A 248 -4.00 3.89 -3.03
N GLY A 249 -4.17 5.15 -2.64
CA GLY A 249 -4.68 5.57 -1.33
C GLY A 249 -6.18 5.38 -1.18
N ASN A 250 -6.73 5.91 -0.09
CA ASN A 250 -8.15 5.72 0.28
C ASN A 250 -9.15 6.33 -0.73
N GLU A 251 -8.74 7.35 -1.48
CA GLU A 251 -9.58 8.00 -2.50
C GLU A 251 -9.23 7.50 -3.92
N GLY A 252 -8.53 6.37 -4.03
CA GLY A 252 -8.14 5.78 -5.31
C GLY A 252 -7.00 6.51 -6.02
N GLN A 253 -6.40 7.51 -5.39
CA GLN A 253 -5.27 8.29 -5.91
C GLN A 253 -3.95 7.52 -5.78
N PHE A 254 -3.07 7.63 -6.76
CA PHE A 254 -1.70 7.11 -6.70
C PHE A 254 -0.70 8.18 -7.12
N GLU A 255 0.52 8.07 -6.61
CA GLU A 255 1.64 8.94 -6.97
C GLU A 255 2.95 8.14 -6.96
N LEU A 256 3.77 8.33 -7.99
CA LEU A 256 5.11 7.77 -8.11
C LEU A 256 6.05 8.85 -8.65
N LEU A 257 7.21 9.00 -8.00
CA LEU A 257 8.32 9.81 -8.48
C LEU A 257 9.35 8.89 -9.15
N ALA A 258 9.67 9.15 -10.42
CA ALA A 258 10.66 8.41 -11.18
C ALA A 258 11.78 9.35 -11.65
N GLY A 259 13.02 9.08 -11.24
CA GLY A 259 14.20 9.75 -11.82
C GLY A 259 14.50 9.15 -13.19
N LEU A 260 14.46 9.98 -14.24
CA LEU A 260 14.75 9.55 -15.60
C LEU A 260 15.75 10.50 -16.25
N ASP A 261 16.60 9.95 -17.10
CA ASP A 261 17.48 10.74 -17.94
C ASP A 261 16.67 11.62 -18.91
N PRO A 262 17.28 12.65 -19.51
CA PRO A 262 16.60 13.42 -20.53
C PRO A 262 16.28 12.58 -21.78
N GLY A 263 15.06 12.72 -22.30
CA GLY A 263 14.57 11.92 -23.41
C GLY A 263 13.06 11.99 -23.59
N SER A 264 12.56 11.28 -24.60
CA SER A 264 11.12 11.12 -24.84
C SER A 264 10.65 9.78 -24.29
N TYR A 265 9.58 9.81 -23.51
CA TYR A 265 9.01 8.64 -22.83
C TYR A 265 7.53 8.48 -23.14
N GLU A 266 7.10 7.22 -23.21
CA GLU A 266 5.70 6.83 -23.17
C GLU A 266 5.44 6.16 -21.81
N VAL A 267 4.49 6.71 -21.05
CA VAL A 267 4.13 6.23 -19.71
C VAL A 267 2.71 5.65 -19.76
N VAL A 268 2.56 4.46 -19.18
CA VAL A 268 1.27 3.76 -19.04
C VAL A 268 1.13 3.25 -17.62
N ALA A 269 -0.03 3.49 -17.00
CA ALA A 269 -0.38 2.88 -15.71
C ALA A 269 -1.25 1.65 -15.95
N ASN A 270 -0.82 0.49 -15.46
CA ASN A 270 -1.54 -0.77 -15.53
C ASN A 270 -2.01 -1.16 -14.13
N VAL A 271 -3.28 -1.58 -13.99
CA VAL A 271 -3.82 -2.09 -12.74
C VAL A 271 -4.27 -3.54 -12.92
N SER A 272 -3.91 -4.39 -11.96
CA SER A 272 -4.33 -5.79 -11.93
C SER A 272 -4.71 -6.19 -10.51
N PHE A 273 -5.69 -7.07 -10.35
CA PHE A 273 -6.24 -7.41 -9.04
C PHE A 273 -6.11 -8.91 -8.81
N THR A 274 -5.54 -9.29 -7.67
CA THR A 274 -5.38 -10.68 -7.24
C THR A 274 -6.02 -10.94 -5.87
N ASP A 275 -6.60 -9.92 -5.25
CA ASP A 275 -7.16 -9.94 -3.91
C ASP A 275 -8.67 -10.24 -3.88
N GLY A 276 -9.16 -10.91 -4.93
CA GLY A 276 -10.55 -11.36 -5.00
C GLY A 276 -11.56 -10.25 -5.24
N ARG A 277 -11.17 -9.04 -5.65
CA ARG A 277 -12.12 -7.99 -6.03
C ARG A 277 -12.83 -8.33 -7.35
N PRO A 278 -14.06 -7.83 -7.58
CA PRO A 278 -14.79 -8.05 -8.83
C PRO A 278 -14.35 -7.07 -9.92
N LEU A 279 -13.06 -6.74 -9.96
CA LEU A 279 -12.48 -5.78 -10.89
C LEU A 279 -11.67 -6.49 -11.97
N THR A 280 -11.88 -6.10 -13.21
CA THR A 280 -11.06 -6.57 -14.33
C THR A 280 -9.75 -5.77 -14.42
N PRO A 281 -8.67 -6.32 -14.98
CA PRO A 281 -7.46 -5.56 -15.27
C PRO A 281 -7.75 -4.41 -16.23
N ALA A 282 -7.12 -3.25 -16.02
CA ALA A 282 -7.27 -2.08 -16.88
C ALA A 282 -5.96 -1.31 -17.02
N SER A 283 -5.89 -0.46 -18.04
CA SER A 283 -4.74 0.38 -18.34
C SER A 283 -5.16 1.82 -18.60
N SER A 284 -4.32 2.78 -18.22
CA SER A 284 -4.50 4.17 -18.61
C SER A 284 -4.24 4.37 -20.10
N PRO A 285 -4.70 5.49 -20.68
CA PRO A 285 -4.16 5.99 -21.94
C PRO A 285 -2.65 6.20 -21.86
N VAL A 286 -1.97 6.08 -23.00
CA VAL A 286 -0.52 6.34 -23.12
C VAL A 286 -0.26 7.83 -23.03
N VAL A 287 0.58 8.25 -22.07
CA VAL A 287 1.00 9.66 -21.92
C VAL A 287 2.41 9.82 -22.46
N ARG A 288 2.61 10.76 -23.38
CA ARG A 288 3.92 11.10 -23.93
C ARG A 288 4.51 12.28 -23.19
N VAL A 289 5.73 12.12 -22.71
CA VAL A 289 6.47 13.18 -22.01
C VAL A 289 7.87 13.32 -22.60
N GLU A 290 8.29 14.56 -22.76
CA GLU A 290 9.65 14.91 -23.16
C GLU A 290 10.35 15.56 -21.97
N ILE A 291 11.40 14.92 -21.49
CA ILE A 291 12.29 15.45 -20.46
C ILE A 291 13.38 16.25 -21.19
N PRO A 292 13.41 17.59 -21.05
CA PRO A 292 14.37 18.39 -21.77
C PRO A 292 15.79 18.01 -21.35
N GLY A 293 16.62 17.70 -22.35
CA GLY A 293 18.06 17.63 -22.18
C GLY A 293 18.53 18.92 -21.56
N GLY A 294 19.16 18.85 -20.39
CA GLY A 294 20.04 19.89 -19.88
C GLY A 294 21.25 20.02 -20.80
N GLY A 295 21.00 20.39 -22.07
CA GLY A 295 22.04 20.76 -22.99
C GLY A 295 22.79 21.88 -22.30
N LEU A 296 24.08 21.65 -22.04
CA LEU A 296 25.01 22.73 -21.71
C LEU A 296 24.63 23.90 -22.61
N PRO A 297 24.39 25.11 -22.06
CA PRO A 297 23.93 26.20 -22.89
C PRO A 297 25.07 26.49 -23.88
N VAL A 298 24.95 25.95 -25.09
CA VAL A 298 26.01 25.97 -26.10
C VAL A 298 26.27 27.42 -26.52
N LEU A 299 25.24 28.25 -26.41
CA LEU A 299 25.26 29.68 -26.71
C LEU A 299 26.26 30.48 -25.85
N PRO A 300 26.23 30.48 -24.49
CA PRO A 300 27.23 31.17 -23.69
C PRO A 300 28.64 30.57 -23.82
N LEU A 301 28.78 29.26 -24.06
CA LEU A 301 30.09 28.65 -24.34
C LEU A 301 30.68 29.18 -25.66
N LEU A 302 29.88 29.28 -26.72
CA LEU A 302 30.28 29.90 -27.98
C LEU A 302 30.59 31.39 -27.81
N ALA A 303 29.77 32.13 -27.05
CA ALA A 303 30.01 33.54 -26.77
C ALA A 303 31.32 33.76 -25.99
N GLY A 304 31.58 32.94 -24.97
CA GLY A 304 32.83 32.96 -24.20
C GLY A 304 34.05 32.66 -25.08
N LEU A 305 33.94 31.69 -25.98
CA LEU A 305 35.00 31.35 -26.93
C LEU A 305 35.28 32.50 -27.91
N VAL A 306 34.25 33.19 -28.40
CA VAL A 306 34.40 34.39 -29.25
C VAL A 306 35.10 35.51 -28.49
N VAL A 307 34.70 35.79 -27.25
CA VAL A 307 35.36 36.83 -26.41
C VAL A 307 36.83 36.48 -26.15
N LEU A 308 37.13 35.20 -25.88
CA LEU A 308 38.49 34.74 -25.66
C LEU A 308 39.36 34.85 -26.93
N LEU A 309 38.81 34.52 -28.10
CA LEU A 309 39.50 34.69 -29.38
C LEU A 309 39.74 36.16 -29.72
N VAL A 310 38.75 37.03 -29.53
CA VAL A 310 38.89 38.48 -29.75
C VAL A 310 39.89 39.09 -28.76
N GLY A 311 39.83 38.69 -27.48
CA GLY A 311 40.78 39.10 -26.46
C GLY A 311 42.22 38.64 -26.75
N ALA A 312 42.40 37.39 -27.16
CA ALA A 312 43.71 36.84 -27.54
C ALA A 312 44.29 37.53 -28.78
N ALA A 313 43.46 37.79 -29.80
CA ALA A 313 43.87 38.56 -30.97
C ALA A 313 44.29 39.99 -30.59
N GLY A 314 43.50 40.66 -29.74
CA GLY A 314 43.84 41.99 -29.21
C GLY A 314 45.15 42.00 -28.42
N PHE A 315 45.37 41.01 -27.54
CA PHE A 315 46.60 40.87 -26.77
C PHE A 315 47.82 40.59 -27.66
N PHE A 316 47.67 39.75 -28.69
CA PHE A 316 48.76 39.46 -29.62
C PHE A 316 49.18 40.69 -30.44
N VAL A 317 48.20 41.49 -30.89
CA VAL A 317 48.47 42.77 -31.58
C VAL A 317 49.16 43.77 -30.66
N LEU A 318 48.73 43.87 -29.40
CA LEU A 318 49.38 44.73 -28.40
C LEU A 318 50.81 44.28 -28.11
N ARG A 319 51.05 42.98 -27.98
CA ARG A 319 52.38 42.42 -27.71
C ARG A 319 53.35 42.58 -28.89
N GLN A 320 52.87 42.49 -30.13
CA GLN A 320 53.70 42.79 -31.31
C GLN A 320 54.16 44.25 -31.33
N ARG A 321 53.35 45.19 -30.83
CA ARG A 321 53.75 46.61 -30.72
C ARG A 321 54.77 46.84 -29.60
N SER A 322 54.71 46.08 -28.51
CA SER A 322 55.63 46.21 -27.37
C SER A 322 56.96 45.46 -27.54
N GLY A 323 57.12 44.62 -28.56
CA GLY A 323 58.32 43.83 -28.83
C GLY A 323 59.54 44.61 -29.37
N GLY A 324 59.47 45.93 -29.46
CA GLY A 324 60.56 46.80 -29.94
C GLY A 324 61.71 47.04 -28.96
N GLN A 325 61.59 46.66 -27.69
CA GLN A 325 62.70 46.79 -26.72
C GLN A 325 63.35 45.45 -26.44
N ARG A 326 64.36 45.16 -27.27
CA ARG A 326 65.33 44.10 -27.10
C ARG A 326 66.35 44.54 -26.03
N ALA A 327 66.11 44.17 -24.77
CA ALA A 327 67.15 44.19 -23.75
C ALA A 327 67.98 42.89 -23.87
N ALA A 328 69.30 43.05 -23.88
CA ALA A 328 70.30 42.02 -24.11
C ALA A 328 70.32 40.92 -23.01
N PRO A 329 70.81 39.71 -23.34
CA PRO A 329 70.86 38.58 -22.41
C PRO A 329 72.02 38.73 -21.42
N ALA A 330 71.73 38.63 -20.13
CA ALA A 330 72.73 38.42 -19.08
C ALA A 330 72.86 36.92 -18.77
N ALA A 331 74.10 36.44 -18.81
CA ALA A 331 74.55 35.07 -18.61
C ALA A 331 74.54 34.64 -17.11
N PRO A 332 74.74 33.34 -16.81
CA PRO A 332 74.19 32.67 -15.63
C PRO A 332 75.18 32.43 -14.48
N ALA A 333 74.66 32.37 -13.25
CA ALA A 333 75.26 31.76 -12.05
C ALA A 333 74.11 31.55 -11.05
N GLY A 334 73.94 30.47 -10.29
CA GLY A 334 74.67 29.24 -10.02
C GLY A 334 73.73 28.30 -9.22
N PRO A 335 74.23 27.20 -8.65
CA PRO A 335 73.47 25.97 -8.39
C PRO A 335 72.73 25.99 -7.05
N VAL A 336 71.49 25.49 -7.03
CA VAL A 336 70.70 25.27 -5.80
C VAL A 336 70.16 23.83 -5.82
N PRO A 337 70.20 23.12 -4.67
CA PRO A 337 70.49 21.69 -4.62
C PRO A 337 69.28 20.78 -4.78
N ALA A 338 69.62 19.53 -5.06
CA ALA A 338 68.76 18.37 -5.24
C ALA A 338 67.57 18.30 -4.28
N ARG A 339 66.36 18.24 -4.86
CA ARG A 339 65.14 17.85 -4.17
C ARG A 339 64.94 16.35 -4.38
N PRO A 340 64.76 15.55 -3.31
CA PRO A 340 64.76 14.09 -3.38
C PRO A 340 63.53 13.55 -4.13
N GLU A 341 63.76 12.44 -4.82
CA GLU A 341 62.78 11.63 -5.55
C GLU A 341 61.60 11.20 -4.66
N PRO A 342 60.34 11.27 -5.14
CA PRO A 342 59.29 10.45 -4.58
C PRO A 342 59.48 9.00 -5.05
N VAL A 343 59.91 8.16 -4.12
CA VAL A 343 59.97 6.70 -4.26
C VAL A 343 58.64 6.16 -4.77
N ARG A 344 58.69 5.61 -5.98
CA ARG A 344 57.61 4.87 -6.62
C ARG A 344 57.50 3.48 -5.95
N GLY A 345 56.83 3.42 -4.81
CA GLY A 345 56.34 2.19 -4.23
C GLY A 345 55.06 1.75 -4.94
N LYS A 346 55.19 0.93 -6.00
CA LYS A 346 54.08 0.14 -6.53
C LYS A 346 53.93 -1.07 -5.59
N PRO A 347 52.82 -1.25 -4.85
CA PRO A 347 52.58 -2.51 -4.15
C PRO A 347 52.43 -3.61 -5.20
N GLU A 348 53.34 -4.56 -5.14
CA GLU A 348 53.29 -5.84 -5.84
C GLU A 348 52.11 -6.63 -5.27
N PRO A 349 51.15 -7.10 -6.10
CA PRO A 349 50.08 -7.97 -5.64
C PRO A 349 50.68 -9.29 -5.13
N PRO A 350 50.19 -9.85 -4.00
CA PRO A 350 50.65 -11.13 -3.52
C PRO A 350 50.38 -12.22 -4.57
N GLU A 351 51.43 -13.01 -4.80
CA GLU A 351 51.46 -14.20 -5.62
C GLU A 351 50.29 -15.14 -5.26
N PRO A 352 49.49 -15.60 -6.24
CA PRO A 352 48.38 -16.50 -5.97
C PRO A 352 48.90 -17.84 -5.48
N ALA A 353 48.42 -18.26 -4.30
CA ALA A 353 48.67 -19.58 -3.74
C ALA A 353 48.36 -20.70 -4.76
N PRO A 354 49.12 -21.81 -4.74
CA PRO A 354 48.91 -22.91 -5.68
C PRO A 354 47.50 -23.47 -5.55
N ALA A 355 46.81 -23.59 -6.69
CA ALA A 355 45.49 -24.15 -6.79
C ALA A 355 45.42 -25.56 -6.15
N PRO A 356 44.35 -25.89 -5.40
CA PRO A 356 44.17 -27.24 -4.88
C PRO A 356 44.04 -28.23 -6.05
N VAL A 357 44.88 -29.25 -6.02
CA VAL A 357 44.85 -30.41 -6.93
C VAL A 357 43.45 -31.03 -6.85
N ARG A 358 42.63 -30.84 -7.90
CA ARG A 358 41.36 -31.56 -8.10
C ARG A 358 41.67 -33.06 -8.11
N ARG A 359 41.38 -33.75 -7.00
CA ARG A 359 41.27 -35.20 -7.00
C ARG A 359 40.05 -35.57 -7.84
N LYS A 360 40.29 -36.39 -8.86
CA LYS A 360 39.28 -37.02 -9.70
C LYS A 360 38.29 -37.77 -8.80
N PRO A 361 36.97 -37.47 -8.84
CA PRO A 361 35.98 -38.21 -8.08
C PRO A 361 35.99 -39.67 -8.50
N GLU A 362 36.15 -40.55 -7.52
CA GLU A 362 36.00 -41.98 -7.67
C GLU A 362 34.51 -42.30 -7.90
N PRO A 363 34.15 -43.19 -8.85
CA PRO A 363 32.76 -43.52 -9.12
C PRO A 363 32.08 -44.12 -7.88
N PRO A 364 30.85 -43.70 -7.53
CA PRO A 364 30.14 -44.29 -6.41
C PRO A 364 29.81 -45.75 -6.68
N GLU A 365 30.08 -46.57 -5.67
CA GLU A 365 29.74 -47.99 -5.59
C GLU A 365 28.21 -48.17 -5.73
N PRO A 366 27.73 -49.14 -6.52
CA PRO A 366 26.29 -49.33 -6.75
C PRO A 366 25.57 -49.75 -5.46
N ALA A 367 24.56 -48.97 -5.09
CA ALA A 367 23.73 -49.23 -3.92
C ALA A 367 23.01 -50.60 -4.00
N PRO A 368 22.85 -51.32 -2.87
CA PRO A 368 22.12 -52.58 -2.83
C PRO A 368 20.62 -52.38 -3.09
N ALA A 369 20.02 -53.33 -3.81
CA ALA A 369 18.62 -53.33 -4.20
C ALA A 369 17.66 -53.21 -3.00
N PRO A 370 16.54 -52.48 -3.13
CA PRO A 370 15.57 -52.33 -2.05
C PRO A 370 14.86 -53.67 -1.74
N PRO A 371 14.63 -53.99 -0.46
CA PRO A 371 13.88 -55.19 -0.08
C PRO A 371 12.40 -55.08 -0.48
N ALA A 372 11.82 -56.23 -0.81
CA ALA A 372 10.47 -56.40 -1.30
C ALA A 372 9.40 -55.84 -0.36
N VAL A 373 8.41 -55.17 -0.97
CA VAL A 373 7.23 -54.56 -0.36
C VAL A 373 6.39 -55.61 0.37
N ALA A 374 6.13 -55.39 1.66
CA ALA A 374 5.16 -56.14 2.45
C ALA A 374 3.72 -55.67 2.16
N PRO A 375 2.71 -56.56 2.24
CA PRO A 375 1.31 -56.23 1.93
C PRO A 375 0.65 -55.33 2.98
N ALA A 376 -0.20 -54.42 2.49
CA ALA A 376 -0.88 -53.38 3.24
C ALA A 376 -1.89 -53.92 4.29
N PRO A 377 -2.00 -53.27 5.47
CA PRO A 377 -3.07 -53.53 6.42
C PRO A 377 -4.41 -52.85 6.01
N PRO A 378 -5.56 -53.38 6.47
CA PRO A 378 -6.88 -52.93 6.04
C PRO A 378 -7.28 -51.56 6.60
N ALA A 379 -7.94 -50.79 5.74
CA ALA A 379 -8.48 -49.46 5.98
C ALA A 379 -9.58 -49.44 7.05
N GLY A 380 -9.47 -48.52 8.00
CA GLY A 380 -10.51 -48.26 8.99
C GLY A 380 -10.10 -47.21 10.01
N GLY A 381 -10.22 -45.93 9.66
CA GLY A 381 -10.04 -44.81 10.58
C GLY A 381 -10.45 -43.50 9.93
N VAL A 382 -11.48 -42.85 10.47
CA VAL A 382 -11.91 -41.51 10.09
C VAL A 382 -10.78 -40.55 10.46
N GLY A 383 -10.04 -40.08 9.45
CA GLY A 383 -8.86 -39.24 9.65
C GLY A 383 -9.24 -37.84 10.10
N GLU A 384 -8.59 -37.37 11.17
CA GLU A 384 -8.47 -35.92 11.42
C GLU A 384 -7.95 -35.23 10.16
N PRO A 385 -8.46 -34.04 9.80
CA PRO A 385 -7.92 -33.28 8.69
C PRO A 385 -6.45 -32.97 8.98
N VAL A 386 -5.55 -33.60 8.21
CA VAL A 386 -4.11 -33.33 8.25
C VAL A 386 -3.93 -31.86 7.87
N ALA A 387 -3.44 -31.04 8.82
CA ALA A 387 -3.16 -29.63 8.57
C ALA A 387 -2.22 -29.49 7.35
N SER A 388 -2.49 -28.51 6.49
CA SER A 388 -1.60 -28.26 5.36
C SER A 388 -0.24 -27.79 5.88
N PRO A 389 0.90 -28.17 5.26
CA PRO A 389 2.23 -27.73 5.72
C PRO A 389 2.39 -26.21 5.87
N SER A 390 1.64 -25.41 5.10
CA SER A 390 1.59 -23.95 5.22
C SER A 390 0.87 -23.46 6.48
N ASP A 391 -0.12 -24.20 6.98
CA ASP A 391 -0.84 -23.85 8.21
C ASP A 391 0.04 -24.09 9.44
N ASP A 392 0.86 -25.14 9.42
CA ASP A 392 1.85 -25.41 10.46
C ASP A 392 2.90 -24.29 10.55
N LEU A 393 3.42 -23.83 9.40
CA LEU A 393 4.36 -22.72 9.34
C LEU A 393 3.74 -21.41 9.82
N ARG A 394 2.47 -21.16 9.45
CA ARG A 394 1.74 -19.97 9.88
C ARG A 394 1.45 -19.98 11.39
N SER A 395 1.07 -21.14 11.92
CA SER A 395 0.90 -21.36 13.36
C SER A 395 2.22 -21.12 14.12
N LEU A 396 3.32 -21.68 13.62
CA LEU A 396 4.66 -21.46 14.18
C LEU A 396 5.03 -19.97 14.18
N ALA A 397 4.90 -19.28 13.05
CA ALA A 397 5.24 -17.86 12.95
C ALA A 397 4.39 -17.01 13.92
N ARG A 398 3.09 -17.32 14.06
CA ARG A 398 2.21 -16.65 15.03
C ARG A 398 2.61 -16.94 16.48
N SER A 399 3.06 -18.15 16.78
CA SER A 399 3.56 -18.49 18.12
C SER A 399 4.86 -17.74 18.45
N LEU A 400 5.74 -17.54 17.47
CA LEU A 400 6.99 -16.80 17.62
C LEU A 400 6.76 -15.30 17.82
N SER A 401 5.70 -14.74 17.23
CA SER A 401 5.35 -13.34 17.46
C SER A 401 4.92 -13.02 18.90
N GLY A 402 4.49 -14.02 19.70
CA GLY A 402 4.05 -13.83 21.08
C GLY A 402 2.95 -12.77 21.22
N ASP A 403 3.12 -11.84 22.16
CA ASP A 403 2.22 -10.70 22.38
C ASP A 403 2.35 -9.59 21.31
N GLY A 404 3.14 -9.83 20.26
CA GLY A 404 3.53 -8.84 19.27
C GLY A 404 4.69 -7.97 19.76
N GLY A 405 5.06 -6.97 18.97
CA GLY A 405 6.20 -6.10 19.31
C GLY A 405 7.49 -6.46 18.58
N ARG A 406 8.56 -5.76 18.95
CA ARG A 406 9.88 -5.86 18.29
C ARG A 406 10.48 -7.26 18.43
N ASP A 407 10.34 -7.86 19.60
CA ASP A 407 10.88 -9.18 19.90
C ASP A 407 10.22 -10.26 19.04
N GLY A 408 8.92 -10.13 18.73
CA GLY A 408 8.20 -11.03 17.83
C GLY A 408 8.70 -10.97 16.39
N VAL A 409 8.92 -9.76 15.86
CA VAL A 409 9.53 -9.57 14.53
C VAL A 409 10.93 -10.17 14.48
N GLU A 410 11.72 -9.99 15.54
CA GLU A 410 13.07 -10.54 15.63
C GLU A 410 13.09 -12.07 15.74
N ALA A 411 12.18 -12.65 16.51
CA ALA A 411 12.04 -14.10 16.66
C ALA A 411 11.66 -14.76 15.33
N ILE A 412 10.67 -14.20 14.61
CA ILE A 412 10.28 -14.70 13.28
C ILE A 412 11.46 -14.64 12.30
N TYR A 413 12.19 -13.51 12.27
CA TYR A 413 13.34 -13.36 11.38
C TYR A 413 14.47 -14.35 11.70
N ARG A 414 14.84 -14.51 12.99
CA ARG A 414 15.90 -15.46 13.38
C ARG A 414 15.53 -16.90 13.03
N GLU A 415 14.28 -17.31 13.27
CA GLU A 415 13.82 -18.65 12.88
C GLU A 415 13.84 -18.83 11.36
N LEU A 416 13.45 -17.79 10.60
CA LEU A 416 13.53 -17.82 9.15
C LEU A 416 14.96 -18.10 8.67
N VAL A 417 15.92 -17.32 9.17
CA VAL A 417 17.35 -17.47 8.82
C VAL A 417 17.86 -18.86 9.18
N ALA A 418 17.55 -19.36 10.38
CA ALA A 418 17.98 -20.68 10.84
C ALA A 418 17.45 -21.79 9.92
N ARG A 419 16.18 -21.72 9.48
CA ARG A 419 15.59 -22.71 8.59
C ARG A 419 16.11 -22.63 7.16
N VAL A 420 16.39 -21.43 6.65
CA VAL A 420 17.01 -21.26 5.34
C VAL A 420 18.47 -21.77 5.38
N ALA A 421 19.22 -21.46 6.44
CA ALA A 421 20.57 -21.98 6.64
C ALA A 421 20.62 -23.51 6.74
N ALA A 422 19.62 -24.13 7.38
CA ALA A 422 19.50 -25.58 7.44
C ALA A 422 19.26 -26.24 6.05
N ARG A 423 18.69 -25.51 5.09
CA ARG A 423 18.49 -25.98 3.70
C ARG A 423 19.74 -25.83 2.84
N GLU A 424 20.61 -24.90 3.17
CA GLU A 424 21.84 -24.58 2.41
C GLU A 424 23.08 -24.60 3.32
N PRO A 425 23.48 -25.80 3.81
CA PRO A 425 24.63 -25.91 4.70
C PRO A 425 25.91 -25.39 4.00
N GLY A 426 26.61 -24.46 4.66
CA GLY A 426 27.87 -23.87 4.16
C GLY A 426 27.74 -22.49 3.50
N ALA A 427 26.53 -21.97 3.29
CA ALA A 427 26.33 -20.65 2.70
C ALA A 427 26.54 -19.47 3.68
N HIS A 428 26.85 -19.74 4.95
CA HIS A 428 27.09 -18.74 6.01
C HIS A 428 25.97 -17.68 6.16
N LEU A 429 24.71 -18.09 5.93
CA LEU A 429 23.55 -17.19 5.89
C LEU A 429 23.28 -16.46 7.22
N GLU A 430 23.67 -17.04 8.35
CA GLU A 430 23.50 -16.43 9.67
C GLU A 430 24.32 -15.14 9.86
N ALA A 431 25.39 -14.96 9.08
CA ALA A 431 26.22 -13.76 9.11
C ALA A 431 25.74 -12.67 8.12
N MET A 432 24.77 -12.98 7.26
CA MET A 432 24.26 -12.05 6.26
C MET A 432 23.26 -11.07 6.88
N THR A 433 23.31 -9.83 6.41
CA THR A 433 22.25 -8.84 6.66
C THR A 433 20.95 -9.25 5.96
N PRO A 434 19.78 -8.73 6.39
CA PRO A 434 18.50 -9.03 5.74
C PRO A 434 18.48 -8.79 4.22
N ARG A 435 19.13 -7.71 3.75
CA ARG A 435 19.26 -7.40 2.31
C ARG A 435 20.19 -8.36 1.58
N GLU A 436 21.31 -8.76 2.20
CA GLU A 436 22.22 -9.75 1.61
C GLU A 436 21.52 -11.10 1.48
N LEU A 437 20.76 -11.52 2.49
CA LEU A 437 19.96 -12.75 2.42
C LEU A 437 18.89 -12.66 1.32
N ALA A 438 18.20 -11.51 1.19
CA ALA A 438 17.27 -11.29 0.08
C ALA A 438 17.97 -11.33 -1.29
N GLY A 439 19.17 -10.76 -1.40
CA GLY A 439 20.00 -10.82 -2.60
C GLY A 439 20.46 -12.24 -2.94
N HIS A 440 20.82 -13.03 -1.94
CA HIS A 440 21.17 -14.45 -2.09
C HIS A 440 20.00 -15.28 -2.64
N LEU A 441 18.78 -14.97 -2.18
CA LEU A 441 17.54 -15.54 -2.71
C LEU A 441 17.08 -14.91 -4.03
N GLY A 442 17.75 -13.88 -4.56
CA GLY A 442 17.29 -13.05 -5.69
C GLY A 442 16.98 -13.78 -7.00
N GLN A 443 17.42 -15.04 -7.15
CA GLN A 443 17.13 -15.90 -8.30
C GLN A 443 15.95 -16.86 -8.07
N THR A 444 15.22 -16.71 -6.96
CA THR A 444 14.08 -17.56 -6.61
C THR A 444 12.79 -16.76 -6.48
N PRO A 445 11.61 -17.38 -6.67
CA PRO A 445 10.33 -16.76 -6.36
C PRO A 445 10.23 -16.20 -4.92
N ALA A 446 10.91 -16.81 -3.94
CA ALA A 446 10.96 -16.30 -2.57
C ALA A 446 11.69 -14.95 -2.43
N ALA A 447 12.44 -14.48 -3.44
CA ALA A 447 13.12 -13.18 -3.40
C ALA A 447 12.18 -12.01 -3.07
N VAL A 448 10.97 -12.00 -3.67
CA VAL A 448 10.00 -10.91 -3.46
C VAL A 448 9.49 -10.92 -2.01
N ALA A 449 9.17 -12.10 -1.48
CA ALA A 449 8.75 -12.27 -0.10
C ALA A 449 9.86 -11.89 0.89
N MET A 450 11.10 -12.34 0.64
CA MET A 450 12.25 -12.02 1.48
C MET A 450 12.57 -10.52 1.49
N ASN A 451 12.43 -9.81 0.36
CA ASN A 451 12.61 -8.35 0.31
C ASN A 451 11.59 -7.61 1.19
N ARG A 452 10.34 -8.08 1.24
CA ARG A 452 9.31 -7.53 2.14
C ARG A 452 9.66 -7.77 3.61
N VAL A 453 10.08 -9.00 3.94
CA VAL A 453 10.56 -9.36 5.29
C VAL A 453 11.75 -8.49 5.70
N ALA A 454 12.75 -8.35 4.83
CA ALA A 454 13.94 -7.55 5.09
C ALA A 454 13.57 -6.07 5.35
N THR A 455 12.74 -5.47 4.49
CA THR A 455 12.29 -4.08 4.65
C THR A 455 11.54 -3.88 5.98
N CYS A 456 10.64 -4.80 6.32
CA CYS A 456 9.88 -4.77 7.56
C CYS A 456 10.78 -4.91 8.79
N TYR A 457 11.67 -5.91 8.79
CA TYR A 457 12.62 -6.15 9.85
C TYR A 457 13.56 -4.96 10.08
N GLU A 458 14.15 -4.38 9.03
CA GLU A 458 15.06 -3.24 9.16
C GLU A 458 14.35 -2.00 9.74
N ALA A 459 13.11 -1.74 9.33
CA ALA A 459 12.34 -0.62 9.86
C ALA A 459 12.07 -0.78 11.36
N VAL A 460 11.81 -2.00 11.84
CA VAL A 460 11.51 -2.28 13.24
C VAL A 460 12.80 -2.40 14.08
N ALA A 461 13.75 -3.21 13.61
CA ALA A 461 14.95 -3.58 14.35
C ALA A 461 16.06 -2.50 14.28
N TYR A 462 16.22 -1.80 13.15
CA TYR A 462 17.30 -0.82 12.98
C TYR A 462 16.81 0.62 13.09
N ALA A 463 15.66 0.94 12.51
CA ALA A 463 15.08 2.29 12.64
C ALA A 463 14.29 2.49 13.95
N GLY A 464 14.10 1.44 14.76
CA GLY A 464 13.42 1.51 16.06
C GLY A 464 11.93 1.81 15.97
N ARG A 465 11.32 1.62 14.79
CA ARG A 465 9.88 1.81 14.59
C ARG A 465 9.11 0.76 15.40
N PRO A 466 8.09 1.13 16.20
CA PRO A 466 7.24 0.14 16.84
C PRO A 466 6.51 -0.66 15.75
N PRO A 467 6.50 -2.01 15.81
CA PRO A 467 5.83 -2.81 14.80
C PRO A 467 4.32 -2.68 14.92
N THR A 468 3.67 -2.61 13.76
CA THR A 468 2.22 -2.58 13.61
C THR A 468 1.67 -3.99 13.36
N PRO A 469 0.35 -4.22 13.49
CA PRO A 469 -0.26 -5.50 13.12
C PRO A 469 0.01 -5.89 11.65
N VAL A 470 0.10 -4.91 10.74
CA VAL A 470 0.43 -5.14 9.33
C VAL A 470 1.87 -5.62 9.16
N ASP A 471 2.81 -5.12 9.96
CA ASP A 471 4.20 -5.57 9.94
C ASP A 471 4.29 -7.03 10.39
N LEU A 472 3.57 -7.42 11.43
CA LEU A 472 3.54 -8.80 11.92
C LEU A 472 2.95 -9.75 10.87
N GLU A 473 1.83 -9.39 10.23
CA GLU A 473 1.26 -10.22 9.16
C GLU A 473 2.21 -10.31 7.97
N THR A 474 2.89 -9.21 7.61
CA THR A 474 3.92 -9.20 6.54
C THR A 474 5.08 -10.15 6.88
N MET A 475 5.53 -10.19 8.13
CA MET A 475 6.56 -11.11 8.59
C MET A 475 6.09 -12.58 8.52
N VAL A 476 4.85 -12.86 8.94
CA VAL A 476 4.25 -14.21 8.90
C VAL A 476 4.08 -14.70 7.47
N GLU A 477 3.50 -13.89 6.58
CA GLU A 477 3.30 -14.24 5.17
C GLU A 477 4.64 -14.46 4.46
N GLY A 478 5.61 -13.58 4.71
CA GLY A 478 6.96 -13.72 4.18
C GLY A 478 7.67 -14.98 4.66
N PHE A 479 7.54 -15.30 5.95
CA PHE A 479 8.08 -16.53 6.54
C PHE A 479 7.51 -17.79 5.87
N VAL A 480 6.18 -17.85 5.72
CA VAL A 480 5.51 -18.98 5.07
C VAL A 480 5.91 -19.08 3.60
N ALA A 481 5.95 -17.96 2.88
CA ALA A 481 6.29 -17.95 1.45
C ALA A 481 7.73 -18.41 1.19
N VAL A 482 8.71 -17.91 1.96
CA VAL A 482 10.12 -18.30 1.82
C VAL A 482 10.33 -19.77 2.17
N LEU A 483 9.67 -20.28 3.21
CA LEU A 483 9.83 -21.67 3.63
C LEU A 483 8.95 -22.67 2.88
N SER A 484 7.92 -22.23 2.17
CA SER A 484 7.14 -23.12 1.30
C SER A 484 7.85 -23.39 -0.02
N GLU A 485 8.87 -22.60 -0.38
CA GLU A 485 9.65 -22.86 -1.59
C GLU A 485 10.46 -24.17 -1.42
N PRO A 486 10.42 -25.09 -2.41
CA PRO A 486 11.24 -26.29 -2.35
C PRO A 486 12.72 -25.91 -2.29
N ALA A 487 13.49 -26.65 -1.49
CA ALA A 487 14.95 -26.47 -1.45
C ALA A 487 15.52 -26.57 -2.87
N ARG A 488 16.47 -25.70 -3.22
CA ARG A 488 17.19 -25.79 -4.49
C ARG A 488 17.78 -27.19 -4.60
N ALA A 489 17.21 -28.03 -5.45
CA ALA A 489 17.85 -29.27 -5.84
C ALA A 489 19.23 -28.89 -6.38
N GLU A 490 20.28 -29.43 -5.79
CA GLU A 490 21.68 -29.13 -6.09
C GLU A 490 21.88 -29.04 -7.61
N ARG A 491 22.17 -27.83 -8.10
CA ARG A 491 22.53 -27.57 -9.50
C ARG A 491 24.02 -27.70 -9.70
#